data_AF-A0A348WET3-F1
#
_entry.id   AF-A0A348WET3-F1
#
_cell.length_a   1.000
_cell.length_b   1.000
_cell.length_c   1.000
_cell.angle_alpha   90.00
_cell.angle_beta   90.00
_cell.angle_gamma   90.00
#
_symmetry.space_group_name_H-M   'P 1'
#
loop_
_entity.id
_entity.type
_entity.pdbx_description
1 polymer ?
#
loop_
_entity_poly.entity_id
_entity_poly.type
_entity_poly.pdbx_seq_one_letter_code
_entity_poly.pdbx_strand_id
1 'polypeptide(L)' 'YAAFCGVVRPQDHPLRDPGYRPLDGFWRKRGYAPVPGAVAQFRWKDLDQEAETDHPLQFWMRAL' A
#
# COMPACT_ATOMS: atom_id res chain seq x y z
N TYR A 1 19.32 4.71 -5.85
CA TYR A 1 18.12 4.43 -5.04
C TYR A 1 16.98 4.03 -5.96
N ALA A 2 16.16 3.08 -5.55
CA ALA A 2 14.90 2.72 -6.21
C ALA A 2 13.73 2.96 -5.25
N ALA A 3 12.63 3.50 -5.76
CA ALA A 3 11.44 3.83 -4.97
C ALA A 3 10.16 3.37 -5.66
N PHE A 4 9.15 3.00 -4.87
CA PHE A 4 7.78 2.79 -5.32
C PHE A 4 6.81 3.14 -4.17
N CYS A 5 5.51 3.16 -4.43
CA CYS A 5 4.50 3.23 -3.38
C CYS A 5 3.49 2.08 -3.51
N GLY A 6 3.03 1.57 -2.37
CA GLY A 6 2.03 0.51 -2.30
C GLY A 6 0.79 0.99 -1.57
N VAL A 7 -0.39 0.64 -2.10
CA VAL A 7 -1.68 0.98 -1.47
C VAL A 7 -1.76 0.35 -0.08
N VAL A 8 -2.11 1.17 0.91
CA VAL A 8 -2.34 0.71 2.28
C VAL A 8 -3.81 0.36 2.43
N ARG A 9 -4.10 -0.92 2.63
CA ARG A 9 -5.46 -1.40 2.90
C ARG A 9 -5.63 -1.67 4.40
N PRO A 10 -6.73 -1.21 5.03
CA PRO A 10 -7.07 -1.55 6.41
C PRO A 10 -7.10 -3.06 6.65
N GLN A 11 -6.78 -3.48 7.88
CA GLN A 11 -6.80 -4.91 8.22
C GLN A 11 -8.21 -5.49 8.29
N ASP A 12 -9.16 -4.64 8.65
CA ASP A 12 -10.59 -4.87 8.83
C ASP A 12 -11.42 -4.54 7.57
N HIS A 13 -10.78 -4.38 6.41
CA HIS A 13 -11.48 -4.05 5.18
C HIS A 13 -12.54 -5.13 4.86
N PRO A 14 -13.82 -4.77 4.61
CA PRO A 14 -14.92 -5.72 4.48
C PRO A 14 -14.75 -6.71 3.33
N LEU A 15 -14.13 -6.26 2.23
CA LEU A 15 -13.80 -7.09 1.06
C LEU A 15 -12.46 -7.85 1.16
N ARG A 16 -11.82 -7.88 2.35
CA ARG A 16 -10.54 -8.57 2.51
C ARG A 16 -10.73 -10.08 2.48
N ASP A 17 -10.06 -10.74 1.54
CA ASP A 17 -10.03 -12.20 1.47
C ASP A 17 -9.35 -12.81 2.72
N PRO A 18 -9.91 -13.87 3.34
CA PRO A 18 -9.30 -14.54 4.50
C PRO A 18 -7.88 -15.07 4.24
N GLY A 19 -7.57 -15.44 3.00
CA GLY A 19 -6.25 -15.91 2.56
C GLY A 19 -5.30 -14.79 2.14
N TYR A 20 -5.70 -13.52 2.24
CA TYR A 20 -4.88 -12.39 1.81
C TYR A 20 -3.54 -12.33 2.55
N ARG A 21 -2.45 -12.22 1.79
CA ARG A 21 -1.10 -12.06 2.30
C ARG A 21 -0.52 -10.71 1.85
N PRO A 22 -0.09 -9.84 2.79
CA PRO A 22 0.52 -8.57 2.43
C PRO A 22 1.88 -8.79 1.75
N LEU A 23 2.21 -7.94 0.79
CA LEU A 23 3.48 -8.00 0.05
C LEU A 23 4.66 -7.42 0.85
N ASP A 24 4.43 -6.82 2.00
CA ASP A 24 5.45 -6.24 2.90
C ASP A 24 6.63 -7.19 3.12
N GLY A 25 6.35 -8.45 3.46
CA GLY A 25 7.40 -9.45 3.68
C GLY A 25 8.20 -9.76 2.41
N PHE A 26 7.55 -9.75 1.24
CA PHE A 26 8.21 -9.96 -0.05
C PHE A 26 9.16 -8.81 -0.42
N TRP A 27 8.77 -7.57 -0.12
CA TRP A 27 9.58 -6.37 -0.38
C TRP A 27 10.75 -6.21 0.59
N ARG A 28 10.50 -6.46 1.89
CA ARG A 28 11.57 -6.46 2.91
C ARG A 28 12.67 -7.46 2.57
N LYS A 29 12.33 -8.66 2.09
CA LYS A 29 13.30 -9.66 1.61
C LYS A 29 14.14 -9.19 0.41
N ARG A 30 13.71 -8.16 -0.32
CA ARG A 30 14.45 -7.54 -1.46
C ARG A 30 15.22 -6.27 -1.07
N GLY A 31 15.26 -5.94 0.22
CA GLY A 31 15.97 -4.79 0.77
C GLY A 31 15.17 -3.49 0.72
N TYR A 32 13.88 -3.52 0.38
CA TYR A 32 13.03 -2.34 0.48
C TYR A 32 12.52 -2.13 1.91
N ALA A 33 12.51 -0.87 2.35
CA ALA A 33 11.93 -0.45 3.62
C ALA A 33 10.90 0.66 3.40
N PRO A 34 9.83 0.73 4.22
CA PRO A 34 8.92 1.86 4.18
C PRO A 34 9.66 3.12 4.63
N VAL A 35 9.35 4.24 3.97
CA VAL A 35 9.89 5.56 4.34
C VAL A 35 8.96 6.19 5.37
N PRO A 36 9.39 6.36 6.65
CA PRO A 36 8.53 6.91 7.69
C PRO A 36 8.02 8.30 7.33
N GLY A 37 6.70 8.52 7.49
CA GLY A 37 6.06 9.81 7.20
C GLY A 37 5.83 10.11 5.71
N ALA A 38 6.37 9.31 4.78
CA ALA A 38 6.13 9.49 3.36
C ALA A 38 4.95 8.61 2.90
N VAL A 39 3.77 9.23 2.87
CA VAL A 39 2.52 8.61 2.38
C VAL A 39 1.90 9.53 1.35
N ALA A 40 1.66 9.01 0.14
CA ALA A 40 0.88 9.73 -0.87
C ALA A 40 -0.62 9.50 -0.65
N GLN A 41 -1.45 10.42 -1.14
CA GLN A 41 -2.90 10.26 -1.22
C GLN A 41 -3.30 10.29 -2.68
N PHE A 42 -4.05 9.28 -3.11
CA PHE A 42 -4.63 9.24 -4.44
C PHE A 42 -6.12 8.95 -4.34
N ARG A 43 -6.88 9.51 -5.28
CA ARG A 43 -8.33 9.37 -5.33
C ARG A 43 -8.71 8.51 -6.51
N TRP A 44 -9.58 7.54 -6.24
CA TRP A 44 -10.24 6.75 -7.26
C TRP A 44 -11.53 6.16 -6.67
N LYS A 45 -12.40 5.64 -7.53
CA LYS A 45 -13.62 4.96 -7.13
C LYS A 45 -13.35 3.46 -7.00
N ASP A 46 -13.52 2.92 -5.81
CA ASP A 46 -13.49 1.47 -5.57
C ASP A 46 -14.81 0.79 -6.03
N LEU A 47 -14.78 -0.52 -6.20
CA LEU A 47 -15.90 -1.32 -6.74
C LEU A 47 -17.16 -1.27 -5.86
N ASP A 48 -17.01 -1.04 -4.56
CA ASP A 48 -18.08 -1.02 -3.56
C ASP A 48 -18.44 0.39 -3.09
N GLN A 49 -17.86 1.42 -3.70
CA GLN A 49 -18.12 2.82 -3.35
C GLN A 49 -18.98 3.49 -4.41
N GLU A 50 -19.84 4.42 -4.01
CA GLU A 50 -20.67 5.20 -4.94
C GLU A 50 -19.86 6.32 -5.61
N ALA A 51 -18.83 6.83 -4.93
CA ALA A 51 -17.98 7.94 -5.35
C ALA A 51 -16.49 7.64 -5.13
N GLU A 52 -15.62 8.55 -5.58
CA GLU A 52 -14.18 8.44 -5.34
C GLU A 52 -13.83 8.66 -3.86
N THR A 53 -12.94 7.81 -3.34
CA THR A 53 -12.41 7.85 -1.98
C THR A 53 -10.91 8.11 -1.98
N ASP A 54 -10.38 8.62 -0.87
CA ASP A 54 -8.94 8.78 -0.67
C ASP A 54 -8.28 7.46 -0.29
N HIS A 55 -7.12 7.22 -0.88
CA HIS A 55 -6.34 6.01 -0.65
C HIS A 55 -4.91 6.37 -0.30
N PRO A 56 -4.45 5.98 0.90
CA PRO A 56 -3.05 6.17 1.29
C PRO A 56 -2.15 5.17 0.57
N LEU A 57 -1.01 5.66 0.05
CA LEU A 57 0.04 4.83 -0.54
C LEU A 57 1.35 5.05 0.23
N GLN A 58 1.85 4.01 0.88
CA GLN A 58 3.11 4.05 1.62
C GLN A 58 4.28 4.01 0.62
N PHE A 59 5.22 4.95 0.75
CA PHE A 59 6.47 4.90 -0.03
C PHE A 59 7.43 3.86 0.53
N TRP A 60 8.12 3.17 -0.38
CA TRP A 60 9.16 2.19 -0.10
C TRP A 60 10.41 2.51 -0.89
N MET A 61 11.58 2.37 -0.27
CA MET A 61 12.87 2.64 -0.92
C MET A 61 13.91 1.59 -0.58
N ARG A 62 14.87 1.41 -1.50
CA ARG A 62 16.15 0.75 -1.22
C ARG A 62 17.31 1.47 -1.88
N ALA A 63 18.50 1.34 -1.29
CA ALA A 63 19.75 1.62 -1.98
C ALA A 63 19.98 0.56 -3.07
N LEU A 64 20.63 0.96 -4.18
CA LEU A 64 21.00 0.05 -5.27
C LEU A 64 22.41 -0.49 -5.03
#